data_AF-A0A845WXN2-F1
#
_entry.id   AF-A0A845WXN2-F1
#
_cell.length_a   1.000
_cell.length_b   1.000
_cell.length_c   1.000
_cell.angle_alpha   90.00
_cell.angle_beta   90.00
_cell.angle_gamma   90.00
#
_symmetry.space_group_name_H-M   'P 1'
#
loop_
_entity.id
_entity.type
_entity.pdbx_description
1 polymer ?
#
loop_
_entity_poly.entity_id
_entity_poly.type
_entity_poly.pdbx_seq_one_letter_code
_entity_poly.pdbx_strand_id
1 'polypeptide(L)'
;MATTAQPSIAEESGPEVMTGPPVAATLNGKYTGLLQSFDCPGDIDVIGPLLDLGYYEGVWCDQAGVEGYWVYSYPTWYIWEELQPATAPSAGFKYGFLMASVECPEAAVEQGSFTDVGFAKEGELCGAMVPTGYRVYSGNNWYIWHRLNDPDVLSLEGHYGDLQQAVYCPAALEEHGPVHEAGEMEGPVCESESAPGHRVYMYPYWYTWGERS
;
A
#
# COMPACT_ATOMS: atom_id res chain seq x y z
N MET A 1 -55.24 31.29 11.16
CA MET A 1 -54.18 30.25 11.21
C MET A 1 -53.71 30.06 9.78
N ALA A 2 -52.56 30.63 9.41
CA ALA A 2 -52.03 30.57 8.05
C ALA A 2 -50.85 29.59 8.04
N THR A 3 -51.04 28.47 7.35
CA THR A 3 -50.00 27.47 7.10
C THR A 3 -49.15 27.96 5.93
N THR A 4 -47.91 28.35 6.23
CA THR A 4 -46.91 28.68 5.21
C THR A 4 -46.23 27.38 4.77
N ALA A 5 -46.44 26.98 3.52
CA ALA A 5 -45.72 25.85 2.91
C ALA A 5 -44.33 26.31 2.45
N GLN A 6 -43.28 25.58 2.86
CA GLN A 6 -41.90 25.75 2.41
C GLN A 6 -41.70 25.11 1.02
N PRO A 7 -41.02 25.77 0.08
CA PRO A 7 -40.70 25.17 -1.21
C PRO A 7 -39.56 24.16 -1.08
N SER A 8 -39.78 22.96 -1.62
CA SER A 8 -38.77 21.93 -1.81
C SER A 8 -37.87 22.33 -2.98
N ILE A 9 -36.59 22.58 -2.70
CA ILE A 9 -35.56 22.74 -3.72
C ILE A 9 -35.14 21.32 -4.10
N ALA A 10 -35.44 20.91 -5.33
CA ALA A 10 -34.86 19.71 -5.90
C ALA A 10 -33.37 19.97 -6.14
N GLU A 11 -32.50 19.27 -5.41
CA GLU A 11 -31.07 19.24 -5.73
C GLU A 11 -30.90 18.58 -7.11
N GLU A 12 -30.49 19.40 -8.07
CA GLU A 12 -30.17 18.99 -9.42
C GLU A 12 -28.86 18.18 -9.36
N SER A 13 -28.96 16.86 -9.49
CA SER A 13 -27.81 15.95 -9.55
C SER A 13 -26.99 16.26 -10.81
N GLY A 14 -25.88 16.98 -10.65
CA GLY A 14 -24.91 17.26 -11.71
C GLY A 14 -24.27 15.97 -12.25
N PRO A 15 -23.67 16.02 -13.45
CA PRO A 15 -23.06 14.84 -14.05
C PRO A 15 -21.89 14.35 -13.20
N GLU A 16 -22.03 13.16 -12.63
CA GLU A 16 -20.95 12.46 -11.94
C GLU A 16 -19.82 12.18 -12.93
N VAL A 17 -18.68 12.80 -12.70
CA VAL A 17 -17.45 12.50 -13.44
C VAL A 17 -17.07 11.08 -13.05
N MET A 18 -17.17 10.14 -13.99
CA MET A 18 -16.71 8.77 -13.78
C MET A 18 -15.17 8.74 -13.68
N THR A 19 -14.66 9.08 -12.51
CA THR A 19 -13.27 8.81 -12.13
C THR A 19 -13.13 7.30 -11.96
N GLY A 20 -12.11 6.71 -12.58
CA GLY A 20 -11.80 5.29 -12.37
C GLY A 20 -11.54 4.97 -10.89
N PRO A 21 -11.47 3.68 -10.53
CA PRO A 21 -11.18 3.26 -9.16
C PRO A 21 -9.87 3.90 -8.66
N PRO A 22 -9.78 4.24 -7.37
CA PRO A 22 -8.57 4.81 -6.80
C PRO A 22 -7.41 3.81 -6.89
N VAL A 23 -6.18 4.32 -7.02
CA VAL A 23 -4.97 3.49 -7.14
C VAL A 23 -4.86 2.49 -5.97
N ALA A 24 -5.27 2.89 -4.77
CA ALA A 24 -5.29 2.02 -3.59
C ALA A 24 -6.17 0.77 -3.78
N ALA A 25 -7.33 0.90 -4.45
CA ALA A 25 -8.23 -0.23 -4.71
C ALA A 25 -7.65 -1.28 -5.66
N THR A 26 -6.70 -0.88 -6.50
CA THR A 26 -5.96 -1.80 -7.37
C THR A 26 -4.81 -2.52 -6.65
N LEU A 27 -4.50 -2.11 -5.41
CA LEU A 27 -3.29 -2.48 -4.67
C LEU A 27 -2.03 -2.33 -5.52
N ASN A 28 -1.86 -1.14 -6.11
CA ASN A 28 -0.77 -0.81 -7.02
C ASN A 28 -0.72 -1.71 -8.27
N GLY A 29 -1.89 -1.97 -8.86
CA GLY A 29 -2.02 -2.75 -10.10
C GLY A 29 -2.02 -4.26 -9.91
N LYS A 30 -2.10 -4.76 -8.68
CA LYS A 30 -2.27 -6.20 -8.38
C LYS A 30 -3.52 -6.78 -9.06
N TYR A 31 -4.57 -5.96 -9.16
CA TYR A 31 -5.85 -6.37 -9.73
C TYR A 31 -6.22 -5.54 -10.95
N THR A 32 -6.86 -6.19 -11.92
CA THR A 32 -7.38 -5.57 -13.15
C THR A 32 -8.76 -6.13 -13.50
N GLY A 33 -9.46 -5.47 -14.42
CA GLY A 33 -10.81 -5.83 -14.81
C GLY A 33 -11.80 -5.61 -13.66
N LEU A 34 -12.07 -4.35 -13.30
CA LEU A 34 -13.04 -4.05 -12.25
C LEU A 34 -14.42 -4.59 -12.68
N LEU A 35 -14.95 -5.55 -11.91
CA LEU A 35 -16.26 -6.17 -12.15
C LEU A 35 -17.38 -5.39 -11.47
N GLN A 36 -17.16 -5.00 -10.22
CA GLN A 36 -18.18 -4.38 -9.39
C GLN A 36 -17.54 -3.49 -8.33
N SER A 37 -18.24 -2.43 -7.93
CA SER A 37 -17.92 -1.69 -6.72
C SER A 37 -19.19 -1.30 -5.96
N PHE A 38 -19.15 -1.26 -4.63
CA PHE A 38 -20.25 -0.77 -3.80
C PHE A 38 -19.75 -0.22 -2.46
N ASP A 39 -20.43 0.79 -1.94
CA ASP A 39 -20.05 1.45 -0.70
C ASP A 39 -20.49 0.65 0.52
N CYS A 40 -19.56 0.47 1.46
CA CYS A 40 -19.83 -0.03 2.80
C CYS A 40 -19.00 0.76 3.83
N PRO A 41 -19.36 2.02 4.12
CA PRO A 41 -18.56 2.88 5.00
C PRO A 41 -18.44 2.35 6.44
N GLY A 42 -19.36 1.48 6.89
CA GLY A 42 -19.35 0.90 8.24
C GLY A 42 -18.24 -0.13 8.48
N ASP A 43 -17.60 -0.63 7.41
CA ASP A 43 -16.53 -1.63 7.55
C ASP A 43 -15.21 -1.04 8.05
N ILE A 44 -15.06 0.30 8.01
CA ILE A 44 -13.84 0.99 8.49
C ILE A 44 -13.50 0.61 9.94
N ASP A 45 -14.51 0.47 10.79
CA ASP A 45 -14.34 0.19 12.22
C ASP A 45 -13.88 -1.25 12.50
N VAL A 46 -14.13 -2.17 11.56
CA VAL A 46 -13.83 -3.60 11.71
C VAL A 46 -12.55 -3.99 10.97
N ILE A 47 -12.36 -3.42 9.78
CA ILE A 47 -11.38 -3.88 8.80
C ILE A 47 -10.23 -2.86 8.63
N GLY A 48 -10.46 -1.59 8.97
CA GLY A 48 -9.55 -0.49 8.67
C GLY A 48 -9.69 0.04 7.24
N PRO A 49 -8.88 1.02 6.83
CA PRO A 49 -9.11 1.80 5.61
C PRO A 49 -8.78 1.06 4.31
N LEU A 50 -8.05 -0.05 4.39
CA LEU A 50 -7.65 -0.85 3.24
C LEU A 50 -7.54 -2.32 3.65
N LEU A 51 -8.23 -3.21 2.95
CA LEU A 51 -8.10 -4.65 3.10
C LEU A 51 -8.06 -5.34 1.75
N ASP A 52 -7.10 -6.24 1.60
CA ASP A 52 -7.02 -7.20 0.51
C ASP A 52 -7.63 -8.53 0.99
N LEU A 53 -8.92 -8.76 0.72
CA LEU A 53 -9.61 -9.98 1.12
C LEU A 53 -9.19 -11.18 0.24
N GLY A 54 -8.77 -10.91 -1.00
CA GLY A 54 -8.47 -11.92 -2.00
C GLY A 54 -9.73 -12.45 -2.69
N TYR A 55 -9.67 -13.68 -3.22
CA TYR A 55 -10.79 -14.25 -3.99
C TYR A 55 -11.96 -14.61 -3.07
N TYR A 56 -13.15 -14.10 -3.38
CA TYR A 56 -14.35 -14.30 -2.59
C TYR A 56 -15.62 -14.30 -3.47
N GLU A 57 -16.64 -15.02 -2.99
CA GLU A 57 -18.00 -15.05 -3.54
C GLU A 57 -18.96 -14.95 -2.36
N GLY A 58 -19.87 -13.97 -2.36
CA GLY A 58 -20.84 -13.85 -1.29
C GLY A 58 -21.54 -12.50 -1.20
N VAL A 59 -22.17 -12.30 -0.05
CA VAL A 59 -22.88 -11.08 0.31
C VAL A 59 -22.08 -10.36 1.38
N TRP A 60 -21.87 -9.06 1.20
CA TRP A 60 -21.19 -8.21 2.17
C TRP A 60 -21.94 -6.90 2.30
N CYS A 61 -22.12 -6.40 3.53
CA CYS A 61 -22.86 -5.15 3.76
C CYS A 61 -24.28 -5.14 3.16
N ASP A 62 -24.97 -6.29 3.23
CA ASP A 62 -26.26 -6.53 2.58
C ASP A 62 -26.27 -6.33 1.04
N GLN A 63 -25.09 -6.22 0.40
CA GLN A 63 -24.92 -6.18 -1.04
C GLN A 63 -24.44 -7.53 -1.56
N ALA A 64 -25.10 -8.05 -2.59
CA ALA A 64 -24.63 -9.23 -3.30
C ALA A 64 -23.44 -8.83 -4.19
N GLY A 65 -22.26 -9.37 -3.88
CA GLY A 65 -21.08 -9.20 -4.70
C GLY A 65 -20.95 -10.33 -5.72
N VAL A 66 -20.41 -10.02 -6.89
CA VAL A 66 -20.01 -11.03 -7.87
C VAL A 66 -18.78 -11.80 -7.37
N GLU A 67 -18.59 -13.00 -7.92
CA GLU A 67 -17.38 -13.77 -7.71
C GLU A 67 -16.17 -13.01 -8.30
N GLY A 68 -15.08 -12.89 -7.53
CA GLY A 68 -13.86 -12.21 -7.97
C GLY A 68 -12.87 -11.94 -6.82
N TYR A 69 -11.91 -11.05 -7.04
CA TYR A 69 -10.96 -10.61 -6.01
C TYR A 69 -11.44 -9.33 -5.33
N TRP A 70 -11.61 -9.39 -4.01
CA TRP A 70 -12.22 -8.33 -3.22
C TRP A 70 -11.17 -7.48 -2.54
N VAL A 71 -11.24 -6.17 -2.76
CA VAL A 71 -10.44 -5.16 -2.07
C VAL A 71 -11.36 -4.12 -1.47
N TYR A 72 -11.26 -3.94 -0.17
CA TYR A 72 -11.86 -2.81 0.50
C TYR A 72 -10.89 -1.64 0.48
N SER A 73 -11.30 -0.50 -0.06
CA SER A 73 -10.59 0.77 0.05
C SER A 73 -11.63 1.78 0.46
N TYR A 74 -11.55 2.26 1.71
CA TYR A 74 -12.59 3.09 2.32
C TYR A 74 -13.11 4.18 1.36
N PRO A 75 -14.44 4.32 1.20
CA PRO A 75 -15.53 3.59 1.85
C PRO A 75 -16.06 2.38 1.04
N THR A 76 -15.34 1.96 0.00
CA THR A 76 -15.90 1.17 -1.11
C THR A 76 -15.24 -0.20 -1.20
N TRP A 77 -16.04 -1.24 -1.44
CA TRP A 77 -15.56 -2.54 -1.90
C TRP A 77 -15.40 -2.54 -3.41
N TYR A 78 -14.30 -3.09 -3.89
CA TYR A 78 -13.98 -3.28 -5.31
C TYR A 78 -13.77 -4.76 -5.56
N ILE A 79 -14.47 -5.30 -6.56
CA ILE A 79 -14.38 -6.69 -6.98
C ILE A 79 -13.75 -6.73 -8.36
N TRP A 80 -12.66 -7.47 -8.47
CA TRP A 80 -11.84 -7.53 -9.67
C TRP A 80 -11.88 -8.92 -10.30
N GLU A 81 -11.79 -8.96 -11.63
CA GLU A 81 -11.82 -10.18 -12.43
C GLU A 81 -10.51 -10.95 -12.31
N GLU A 82 -9.40 -10.24 -12.47
CA GLU A 82 -8.09 -10.83 -12.65
C GLU A 82 -7.13 -10.33 -11.58
N LEU A 83 -6.46 -11.28 -10.92
CA LEU A 83 -5.09 -11.02 -10.49
C LEU A 83 -4.30 -10.75 -11.76
N GLN A 84 -3.71 -9.56 -11.88
CA GLN A 84 -2.62 -9.45 -12.84
C GLN A 84 -1.61 -10.55 -12.47
N PRO A 85 -1.23 -11.44 -13.40
CA PRO A 85 -0.21 -12.42 -13.14
C PRO A 85 1.00 -11.62 -12.74
N ALA A 86 1.32 -11.69 -11.44
CA ALA A 86 2.34 -10.95 -10.76
C ALA A 86 3.45 -10.51 -11.73
N THR A 87 3.30 -9.32 -12.31
CA THR A 87 4.46 -8.58 -12.84
C THR A 87 5.34 -8.17 -11.67
N ALA A 88 4.90 -8.41 -10.43
CA ALA A 88 5.62 -9.18 -9.41
C ALA A 88 4.68 -9.47 -8.21
N PRO A 89 4.95 -10.49 -7.37
CA PRO A 89 4.12 -10.76 -6.19
C PRO A 89 4.34 -9.67 -5.15
N SER A 90 3.36 -8.78 -4.96
CA SER A 90 3.29 -7.94 -3.78
C SER A 90 3.00 -8.86 -2.58
N ALA A 91 4.04 -9.49 -2.03
CA ALA A 91 3.91 -10.42 -0.91
C ALA A 91 3.52 -9.64 0.36
N GLY A 92 2.23 -9.34 0.51
CA GLY A 92 1.61 -8.83 1.73
C GLY A 92 2.34 -7.64 2.36
N PHE A 93 2.55 -6.55 1.61
CA PHE A 93 3.24 -5.34 2.09
C PHE A 93 4.71 -5.53 2.52
N LYS A 94 5.34 -6.67 2.23
CA LYS A 94 6.78 -6.88 2.48
C LYS A 94 7.65 -5.98 1.59
N TYR A 95 7.16 -5.67 0.39
CA TYR A 95 7.89 -4.94 -0.63
C TYR A 95 7.12 -3.69 -1.04
N GLY A 96 7.86 -2.60 -1.30
CA GLY A 96 7.31 -1.34 -1.78
C GLY A 96 6.96 -1.40 -3.25
N PHE A 97 7.34 -0.37 -3.99
CA PHE A 97 7.12 -0.36 -5.43
C PHE A 97 8.15 -1.23 -6.15
N LEU A 98 7.75 -1.80 -7.28
CA LEU A 98 8.64 -2.55 -8.16
C LEU A 98 9.63 -1.58 -8.81
N MET A 99 10.93 -1.81 -8.64
CA MET A 99 11.98 -0.97 -9.24
C MET A 99 12.45 -1.52 -10.58
N ALA A 100 12.57 -2.85 -10.70
CA ALA A 100 13.01 -3.49 -11.93
C ALA A 100 12.43 -4.90 -12.06
N SER A 101 12.32 -5.37 -13.30
CA SER A 101 12.07 -6.76 -13.64
C SER A 101 13.13 -7.22 -14.65
N VAL A 102 13.61 -8.45 -14.52
CA VAL A 102 14.61 -9.04 -15.39
C VAL A 102 14.17 -10.45 -15.78
N GLU A 103 13.97 -10.67 -17.07
CA GLU A 103 13.67 -12.01 -17.58
C GLU A 103 14.89 -12.92 -17.45
N CYS A 104 14.69 -14.05 -16.79
CA CYS A 104 15.72 -15.04 -16.51
C CYS A 104 15.16 -16.46 -16.47
N PRO A 105 14.86 -17.06 -17.63
CA PRO A 105 14.29 -18.40 -17.70
C PRO A 105 15.28 -19.48 -17.21
N GLU A 106 16.59 -19.24 -17.33
CA GLU A 106 17.61 -20.18 -16.88
C GLU A 106 17.62 -20.35 -15.35
N ALA A 107 17.25 -19.29 -14.60
CA ALA A 107 17.15 -19.36 -13.15
C ALA A 107 16.02 -20.29 -12.66
N ALA A 108 15.06 -20.68 -13.51
CA ALA A 108 13.98 -21.57 -13.11
C ALA A 108 14.50 -22.95 -12.68
N VAL A 109 15.62 -23.39 -13.28
CA VAL A 109 16.26 -24.66 -12.95
C VAL A 109 16.82 -24.65 -11.53
N GLU A 110 17.31 -23.51 -11.06
CA GLU A 110 17.94 -23.36 -9.74
C GLU A 110 16.95 -22.91 -8.66
N GLN A 111 16.06 -21.99 -9.00
CA GLN A 111 15.20 -21.28 -8.05
C GLN A 111 13.78 -21.86 -7.96
N GLY A 112 13.40 -22.77 -8.86
CA GLY A 112 12.04 -23.32 -8.93
C GLY A 112 10.99 -22.30 -9.40
N SER A 113 9.72 -22.51 -9.04
CA SER A 113 8.60 -21.69 -9.51
C SER A 113 8.46 -20.34 -8.80
N PHE A 114 8.99 -20.23 -7.58
CA PHE A 114 9.02 -19.03 -6.77
C PHE A 114 10.16 -19.11 -5.75
N THR A 115 10.99 -18.07 -5.67
CA THR A 115 12.00 -17.92 -4.61
C THR A 115 12.13 -16.46 -4.19
N ASP A 116 12.05 -16.21 -2.89
CA ASP A 116 12.40 -14.92 -2.29
C ASP A 116 13.81 -15.00 -1.70
N VAL A 117 14.79 -14.36 -2.34
CA VAL A 117 16.17 -14.35 -1.84
C VAL A 117 16.43 -13.23 -0.83
N GLY A 118 15.41 -12.42 -0.51
CA GLY A 118 15.53 -11.32 0.41
C GLY A 118 16.18 -10.08 -0.20
N PHE A 119 16.67 -9.21 0.69
CA PHE A 119 17.27 -7.93 0.32
C PHE A 119 18.73 -8.13 -0.10
N ALA A 120 19.09 -7.53 -1.23
CA ALA A 120 20.45 -7.57 -1.75
C ALA A 120 20.85 -6.18 -2.27
N LYS A 121 22.14 -5.86 -2.13
CA LYS A 121 22.74 -4.67 -2.74
C LYS A 121 22.66 -4.74 -4.27
N GLU A 122 22.96 -3.64 -4.94
CA GLU A 122 23.13 -3.60 -6.38
C GLU A 122 24.02 -4.73 -6.89
N GLY A 123 23.71 -5.25 -8.08
CA GLY A 123 24.49 -6.33 -8.67
C GLY A 123 23.89 -6.79 -9.99
N GLU A 124 24.34 -7.93 -10.47
CA GLU A 124 23.89 -8.48 -11.74
C GLU A 124 22.90 -9.63 -11.51
N LEU A 125 21.80 -9.63 -12.27
CA LEU A 125 20.90 -10.76 -12.42
C LEU A 125 20.79 -11.07 -13.90
N CYS A 126 21.29 -12.23 -14.30
CA CYS A 126 21.12 -12.76 -15.65
C CYS A 126 21.60 -11.79 -16.75
N GLY A 127 22.77 -11.18 -16.56
CA GLY A 127 23.34 -10.21 -17.51
C GLY A 127 22.87 -8.77 -17.32
N ALA A 128 21.83 -8.52 -16.51
CA ALA A 128 21.30 -7.19 -16.28
C ALA A 128 21.76 -6.64 -14.92
N MET A 129 22.28 -5.41 -14.92
CA MET A 129 22.53 -4.67 -13.67
C MET A 129 21.20 -4.26 -13.05
N VAL A 130 21.02 -4.58 -11.77
CA VAL A 130 19.83 -4.27 -10.99
C VAL A 130 20.18 -3.46 -9.74
N PRO A 131 19.28 -2.56 -9.30
CA PRO A 131 19.51 -1.74 -8.12
C PRO A 131 19.48 -2.57 -6.83
N THR A 132 19.88 -1.95 -5.73
CA THR A 132 19.68 -2.48 -4.37
C THR A 132 18.19 -2.64 -4.09
N GLY A 133 17.75 -3.81 -3.63
CA GLY A 133 16.34 -4.09 -3.35
C GLY A 133 16.06 -5.53 -2.93
N TYR A 134 14.80 -5.84 -2.63
CA TYR A 134 14.34 -7.21 -2.44
C TYR A 134 14.23 -7.92 -3.77
N ARG A 135 14.86 -9.09 -3.88
CA ARG A 135 14.88 -9.88 -5.10
C ARG A 135 13.95 -11.08 -4.94
N VAL A 136 12.97 -11.16 -5.81
CA VAL A 136 12.01 -12.27 -5.84
C VAL A 136 11.99 -12.85 -7.23
N TYR A 137 12.25 -14.14 -7.34
CA TYR A 137 12.11 -14.89 -8.57
C TYR A 137 10.70 -15.47 -8.68
N SER A 138 10.02 -15.23 -9.78
CA SER A 138 8.70 -15.82 -10.08
C SER A 138 8.43 -15.79 -11.58
N GLY A 139 7.85 -16.86 -12.13
CA GLY A 139 7.38 -16.87 -13.52
C GLY A 139 8.45 -16.47 -14.55
N ASN A 140 9.63 -17.07 -14.48
CA ASN A 140 10.80 -16.78 -15.31
C ASN A 140 11.42 -15.39 -15.15
N ASN A 141 11.00 -14.60 -14.17
CA ASN A 141 11.50 -13.24 -13.98
C ASN A 141 12.05 -13.06 -12.57
N TRP A 142 13.12 -12.29 -12.48
CA TRP A 142 13.52 -11.62 -11.24
C TRP A 142 12.79 -10.31 -11.12
N TYR A 143 12.28 -10.05 -9.93
CA TYR A 143 11.60 -8.82 -9.55
C TYR A 143 12.37 -8.17 -8.42
N ILE A 144 12.73 -6.91 -8.62
CA ILE A 144 13.54 -6.14 -7.71
C ILE A 144 12.64 -5.05 -7.16
N TRP A 145 12.31 -5.21 -5.90
CA TRP A 145 11.41 -4.32 -5.22
C TRP A 145 12.15 -3.37 -4.30
N HIS A 146 11.61 -2.18 -4.20
CA HIS A 146 11.99 -1.28 -3.13
C HIS A 146 11.64 -1.93 -1.78
N ARG A 147 12.47 -1.73 -0.76
CA ARG A 147 12.13 -2.15 0.60
C ARG A 147 11.09 -1.18 1.15
N LEU A 148 9.91 -1.69 1.53
CA LEU A 148 9.03 -0.91 2.38
C LEU A 148 9.75 -0.71 3.72
N ASN A 149 9.81 0.53 4.17
CA ASN A 149 10.34 0.89 5.48
C ASN A 149 11.81 0.50 5.68
N ASP A 150 12.70 0.78 4.71
CA ASP A 150 14.13 0.74 4.98
C ASP A 150 14.57 2.05 5.64
N PRO A 151 14.82 2.07 6.96
CA PRO A 151 15.35 3.26 7.60
C PRO A 151 16.73 3.67 7.06
N ASP A 152 17.47 2.73 6.48
CA ASP A 152 18.77 3.00 5.85
C ASP A 152 18.61 3.69 4.50
N VAL A 153 17.51 3.50 3.77
CA VAL A 153 17.29 4.17 2.46
C VAL A 153 16.93 5.65 2.65
N LEU A 154 16.17 5.98 3.69
CA LEU A 154 15.93 7.37 4.07
C LEU A 154 17.22 8.05 4.57
N SER A 155 18.13 7.29 5.18
CA SER A 155 19.49 7.75 5.52
C SER A 155 20.42 7.83 4.30
N LEU A 156 20.27 6.97 3.28
CA LEU A 156 21.19 6.80 2.15
C LEU A 156 21.26 7.98 1.19
N GLU A 157 20.22 8.81 1.08
CA GLU A 157 20.31 10.09 0.38
C GLU A 157 21.06 11.17 1.21
N GLY A 158 21.51 10.80 2.41
CA GLY A 158 22.27 11.66 3.32
C GLY A 158 21.42 12.68 4.05
N HIS A 159 20.10 12.52 4.05
CA HIS A 159 19.18 13.48 4.66
C HIS A 159 19.11 13.34 6.19
N TYR A 160 19.32 12.13 6.74
CA TYR A 160 19.18 11.87 8.18
C TYR A 160 20.39 11.14 8.78
N GLY A 161 20.58 11.27 10.09
CA GLY A 161 21.58 10.52 10.87
C GLY A 161 21.21 9.05 11.06
N ASP A 162 21.71 8.42 12.13
CA ASP A 162 21.37 7.04 12.46
C ASP A 162 19.90 6.91 12.89
N LEU A 163 19.24 5.82 12.48
CA LEU A 163 17.91 5.50 13.00
C LEU A 163 18.00 5.22 14.50
N GLN A 164 17.28 6.01 15.29
CA GLN A 164 17.24 5.86 16.73
C GLN A 164 16.07 5.01 17.20
N GLN A 165 14.91 5.13 16.55
CA GLN A 165 13.69 4.50 17.04
C GLN A 165 12.69 4.21 15.92
N ALA A 166 11.92 3.13 16.08
CA ALA A 166 10.70 2.87 15.35
C ALA A 166 9.55 2.61 16.35
N VAL A 167 8.43 3.33 16.22
CA VAL A 167 7.27 3.27 17.11
C VAL A 167 6.05 2.85 16.32
N TYR A 168 5.42 1.74 16.71
CA TYR A 168 4.20 1.25 16.07
C TYR A 168 3.02 2.18 16.39
N CYS A 169 2.38 2.70 15.34
CA CYS A 169 1.28 3.65 15.43
C CYS A 169 0.34 3.59 14.21
N PRO A 170 -0.58 2.62 14.16
CA PRO A 170 -1.53 2.52 13.06
C PRO A 170 -2.55 3.67 13.04
N ALA A 171 -2.86 4.27 14.20
CA ALA A 171 -3.82 5.38 14.30
C ALA A 171 -3.37 6.66 13.58
N ALA A 172 -2.06 6.85 13.40
CA ALA A 172 -1.51 7.99 12.67
C ALA A 172 -1.86 7.99 11.16
N LEU A 173 -2.36 6.86 10.61
CA LEU A 173 -2.76 6.77 9.21
C LEU A 173 -3.88 7.73 8.86
N GLU A 174 -4.85 7.93 9.75
CA GLU A 174 -5.99 8.81 9.50
C GLU A 174 -5.57 10.29 9.45
N GLU A 175 -4.63 10.69 10.30
CA GLU A 175 -4.17 12.08 10.40
C GLU A 175 -3.12 12.42 9.35
N HIS A 176 -2.19 11.50 9.07
CA HIS A 176 -0.98 11.78 8.31
C HIS A 176 -0.95 11.11 6.93
N GLY A 177 -1.84 10.15 6.65
CA GLY A 177 -1.76 9.31 5.47
C GLY A 177 -0.67 8.23 5.56
N PRO A 178 -0.44 7.44 4.50
CA PRO A 178 0.44 6.27 4.56
C PRO A 178 1.93 6.61 4.68
N VAL A 179 2.34 7.81 4.27
CA VAL A 179 3.70 8.34 4.41
C VAL A 179 3.61 9.83 4.74
N HIS A 180 4.31 10.28 5.79
CA HIS A 180 4.35 11.68 6.19
C HIS A 180 5.68 12.04 6.83
N GLU A 181 6.30 13.12 6.36
CA GLU A 181 7.52 13.67 6.94
C GLU A 181 7.16 14.83 7.87
N ALA A 182 7.36 14.63 9.18
CA ALA A 182 6.98 15.62 10.19
C ALA A 182 8.11 16.58 10.56
N GLY A 183 9.34 16.30 10.14
CA GLY A 183 10.50 17.11 10.50
C GLY A 183 11.06 16.77 11.88
N GLU A 184 11.84 17.70 12.43
CA GLU A 184 12.35 17.64 13.80
C GLU A 184 11.20 17.75 14.82
N MET A 185 11.09 16.75 15.68
CA MET A 185 10.07 16.70 16.71
C MET A 185 10.64 16.25 18.06
N GLU A 186 10.10 16.85 19.13
CA GLU A 186 10.30 16.40 20.51
C GLU A 186 8.99 15.87 21.09
N GLY A 187 9.09 14.99 22.09
CA GLY A 187 7.93 14.47 22.82
C GLY A 187 7.41 13.13 22.29
N PRO A 188 6.36 12.58 22.92
CA PRO A 188 5.88 11.24 22.64
C PRO A 188 5.28 11.11 21.24
N VAL A 189 5.40 9.92 20.67
CA VAL A 189 4.71 9.51 19.44
C VAL A 189 3.77 8.39 19.80
N CYS A 190 2.49 8.59 19.57
CA CYS A 190 1.46 7.58 19.79
C CYS A 190 1.53 7.00 21.20
N GLU A 191 1.53 7.92 22.18
CA GLU A 191 1.60 7.65 23.61
C GLU A 191 2.90 6.99 24.10
N SER A 192 3.84 6.68 23.20
CA SER A 192 5.16 6.14 23.54
C SER A 192 6.20 7.24 23.61
N GLU A 193 7.02 7.23 24.66
CA GLU A 193 8.19 8.11 24.73
C GLU A 193 9.05 7.91 23.49
N SER A 194 9.42 9.03 22.87
CA SER A 194 10.20 9.00 21.64
C SER A 194 11.42 9.88 21.76
N ALA A 195 12.54 9.42 21.18
CA ALA A 195 13.76 10.20 21.12
C ALA A 195 13.50 11.51 20.36
N PRO A 196 14.22 12.61 20.69
CA PRO A 196 14.24 13.79 19.85
C PRO A 196 14.93 13.46 18.52
N GLY A 197 14.42 14.03 17.43
CA GLY A 197 15.02 13.87 16.11
C GLY A 197 14.02 14.07 14.98
N HIS A 198 14.50 13.91 13.75
CA HIS A 198 13.68 13.98 12.56
C HIS A 198 12.76 12.77 12.48
N ARG A 199 11.47 13.00 12.22
CA ARG A 199 10.44 11.95 12.22
C ARG A 199 9.77 11.78 10.86
N VAL A 200 9.63 10.53 10.45
CA VAL A 200 8.86 10.13 9.27
C VAL A 200 7.90 9.03 9.69
N TYR A 201 6.62 9.26 9.43
CA TYR A 201 5.60 8.24 9.49
C TYR A 201 5.63 7.45 8.18
N MET A 202 5.74 6.13 8.29
CA MET A 202 5.44 5.21 7.20
C MET A 202 4.62 4.08 7.78
N TYR A 203 3.38 3.96 7.33
CA TYR A 203 2.43 3.03 7.95
C TYR A 203 3.03 1.62 8.11
N PRO A 204 2.88 0.99 9.28
CA PRO A 204 2.18 1.47 10.49
C PRO A 204 3.11 2.09 11.54
N TYR A 205 4.30 2.58 11.20
CA TYR A 205 5.30 3.03 12.16
C TYR A 205 5.70 4.49 11.99
N TRP A 206 6.05 5.13 13.09
CA TRP A 206 6.89 6.31 13.09
C TRP A 206 8.35 5.91 13.25
N TYR A 207 9.21 6.53 12.47
CA TYR A 207 10.65 6.37 12.53
C TYR A 207 11.28 7.68 12.97
N THR A 208 12.26 7.60 13.87
CA THR A 208 13.00 8.75 14.38
C THR A 208 14.48 8.57 14.07
N TRP A 209 15.09 9.55 13.43
CA TRP A 209 16.53 9.61 13.17
C TRP A 209 17.19 10.70 14.01
N GLY A 210 18.42 10.44 14.45
CA GLY A 210 19.21 11.43 15.18
C GLY A 210 19.77 12.52 14.28
N GLU A 211 20.30 13.57 14.91
CA GLU A 211 21.10 14.59 14.22
C GLU A 211 22.32 13.96 13.53
N ARG A 212 22.68 14.54 12.38
CA ARG A 212 23.87 14.14 11.64
C ARG A 212 25.13 14.60 12.39
N SER A 213 25.94 13.65 12.87
CA SER A 213 27.26 13.91 13.46
C SER A 213 28.33 14.30 12.43
#